data_AF-A0A3D5D635-F1
#
_entry.id   AF-A0A3D5D635-F1
#
_cell.length_a   1.000
_cell.length_b   1.000
_cell.length_c   1.000
_cell.angle_alpha   90.00
_cell.angle_beta   90.00
_cell.angle_gamma   90.00
#
_symmetry.space_group_name_H-M   'P 1'
#
loop_
_entity.id
_entity.type
_entity.pdbx_description
1 polymer ?
#
loop_
_entity_poly.entity_id
_entity_poly.type
_entity_poly.pdbx_seq_one_letter_code
_entity_poly.pdbx_strand_id
1 'polypeptide(L)'
;HLESPNGWLRSTAQRLLVERNDPEAGAVLRKIAATGKSHLARQHALWALEGTAGLDAKTVAAALNDEHPRVRIAALRVAEAFTGNLGNTEPDTLARLVLHPALSVLVQEKDKAVIRQLIMSLPAIDAPGTEPVLRTLVMQHSGDSLVRDGLISGLAGRELEFLQRVAADKTWPAADGEARAITRALAGCVARSRNAARLEQLLKLIATLPSVQQVNLLDGLNGAAFPRGRALKPVAFKAQPLAMVKLARSEDERVLERAARLAKFIVWGEAAKPPPPPRALTATEQKQFELGKALYTATCAACHHANGLGEEAKAPPLIDSPFMVGPAERAIGIVLHGVTGPIAVHGRQYNMSMPALQGFQPEQISAILTFTRRAWGHRADPVTAADVKRVAETHRRAKPWTEAELLKLK
;
A
#
# COMPACT_ATOMS: atom_id res chain seq x y z
N HIS A 1 25.53 -15.52 -31.92
CA HIS A 1 24.58 -16.32 -31.12
C HIS A 1 23.27 -15.59 -30.79
N LEU A 2 23.28 -14.30 -30.45
CA LEU A 2 22.03 -13.56 -30.17
C LEU A 2 21.07 -13.45 -31.37
N GLU A 3 21.59 -13.53 -32.60
CA GLU A 3 20.82 -13.57 -33.85
C GLU A 3 20.29 -14.96 -34.22
N SER A 4 20.60 -15.99 -33.44
CA SER A 4 20.16 -17.36 -33.73
C SER A 4 18.64 -17.45 -33.79
N PRO A 5 18.02 -18.18 -34.73
CA PRO A 5 16.59 -18.45 -34.71
C PRO A 5 16.20 -19.37 -33.53
N ASN A 6 17.12 -20.19 -33.03
CA ASN A 6 16.92 -21.03 -31.85
C ASN A 6 16.94 -20.20 -30.56
N GLY A 7 15.80 -20.17 -29.85
CA GLY A 7 15.62 -19.40 -28.62
C GLY A 7 16.45 -19.88 -27.44
N TRP A 8 16.68 -21.19 -27.30
CA TRP A 8 17.56 -21.72 -26.26
C TRP A 8 19.00 -21.21 -26.44
N LEU A 9 19.48 -21.17 -27.68
CA LEU A 9 20.82 -20.65 -27.97
C LEU A 9 20.93 -19.15 -27.68
N ARG A 10 19.89 -18.36 -27.98
CA ARG A 10 19.87 -16.92 -27.66
C ARG A 10 19.88 -16.67 -26.15
N SER A 11 18.99 -17.31 -25.40
CA SER A 11 18.91 -17.14 -23.95
C SER A 11 20.18 -17.64 -23.25
N THR A 12 20.76 -18.74 -23.71
CA THR A 12 22.03 -19.25 -23.17
C THR A 12 23.17 -18.29 -23.46
N ALA A 13 23.25 -17.73 -24.67
CA ALA A 13 24.26 -16.75 -25.01
C ALA A 13 24.11 -15.46 -24.17
N GLN A 14 22.89 -14.94 -23.98
CA GLN A 14 22.67 -13.79 -23.09
C GLN A 14 23.12 -14.10 -21.66
N ARG A 15 22.70 -15.23 -21.10
CA ARG A 15 23.09 -15.63 -19.73
C ARG A 15 24.61 -15.68 -19.58
N LEU A 16 25.30 -16.34 -20.51
CA LEU A 16 26.77 -16.45 -20.47
C LEU A 16 27.47 -15.09 -20.64
N LEU A 17 26.92 -14.18 -21.45
CA LEU A 17 27.45 -12.82 -21.58
C LEU A 17 27.35 -12.05 -20.24
N VAL A 18 26.22 -12.18 -19.54
CA VAL A 18 26.02 -11.55 -18.22
C VAL A 18 26.90 -12.20 -17.16
N GLU A 19 26.91 -13.54 -17.07
CA GLU A 19 27.71 -14.28 -16.07
C GLU A 19 29.22 -14.06 -16.22
N ARG A 20 29.71 -13.93 -17.46
CA ARG A 20 31.13 -13.65 -17.71
C ARG A 20 31.50 -12.20 -17.48
N ASN A 21 30.55 -11.29 -17.69
CA ASN A 21 30.74 -9.83 -17.58
C ASN A 21 31.99 -9.33 -18.32
N ASP A 22 32.23 -9.83 -19.53
CA ASP A 22 33.40 -9.50 -20.33
C ASP A 22 33.30 -8.06 -20.87
N PRO A 23 34.20 -7.13 -20.48
CA PRO A 23 34.16 -5.75 -20.93
C PRO A 23 34.27 -5.59 -22.45
N GLU A 24 34.97 -6.51 -23.13
CA GLU A 24 35.16 -6.45 -24.58
C GLU A 24 33.86 -6.67 -25.36
N ALA A 25 32.87 -7.34 -24.74
CA ALA A 25 31.57 -7.59 -25.35
C ALA A 25 30.72 -6.31 -25.49
N GLY A 26 30.97 -5.27 -24.69
CA GLY A 26 30.13 -4.09 -24.60
C GLY A 26 29.91 -3.38 -25.94
N ALA A 27 30.99 -3.10 -26.69
CA ALA A 27 30.91 -2.43 -27.98
C ALA A 27 30.10 -3.22 -29.01
N VAL A 28 30.28 -4.55 -29.04
CA VAL A 28 29.54 -5.44 -29.94
C VAL A 28 28.06 -5.50 -29.54
N LEU A 29 27.77 -5.59 -28.24
CA LEU A 29 26.40 -5.61 -27.75
C LEU A 29 25.64 -4.31 -28.05
N ARG A 30 26.27 -3.14 -27.90
CA ARG A 30 25.65 -1.86 -28.29
C ARG A 30 25.36 -1.80 -29.79
N LYS A 31 26.27 -2.30 -30.62
CA LYS A 31 26.04 -2.41 -32.07
C LYS A 31 24.85 -3.33 -32.39
N ILE A 32 24.76 -4.49 -31.73
CA ILE A 32 23.62 -5.40 -31.89
C ILE A 32 22.33 -4.74 -31.40
N ALA A 33 22.32 -4.08 -30.25
CA ALA A 33 21.15 -3.39 -29.72
C ALA A 33 20.63 -2.31 -30.69
N ALA A 34 21.51 -1.59 -31.37
CA ALA A 34 21.14 -0.54 -32.31
C ALA A 34 20.76 -1.03 -33.72
N THR A 35 21.44 -2.07 -34.22
CA THR A 35 21.39 -2.43 -35.66
C THR A 35 21.28 -3.93 -35.95
N GLY A 36 21.07 -4.76 -34.92
CA GLY A 36 20.87 -6.20 -35.07
C GLY A 36 19.69 -6.50 -36.00
N LYS A 37 19.81 -7.56 -36.81
CA LYS A 37 18.82 -7.93 -37.83
C LYS A 37 17.52 -8.41 -37.18
N SER A 38 17.63 -9.22 -36.13
CA SER A 38 16.49 -9.72 -35.39
C SER A 38 16.12 -8.79 -34.24
N HIS A 39 14.84 -8.39 -34.15
CA HIS A 39 14.31 -7.68 -32.98
C HIS A 39 14.55 -8.44 -31.66
N LEU A 40 14.67 -9.77 -31.70
CA LEU A 40 15.02 -10.59 -30.53
C LEU A 40 16.49 -10.41 -30.16
N ALA A 41 17.39 -10.38 -31.14
CA ALA A 41 18.81 -10.13 -30.90
C ALA A 41 19.02 -8.74 -30.26
N ARG A 42 18.32 -7.72 -30.76
CA ARG A 42 18.35 -6.37 -30.19
C ARG A 42 17.88 -6.34 -28.73
N GLN A 43 16.77 -7.01 -28.42
CA GLN A 43 16.28 -7.18 -27.04
C GLN A 43 17.28 -7.91 -26.13
N HIS A 44 17.82 -9.05 -26.57
CA HIS A 44 18.80 -9.81 -25.80
C HIS A 44 20.09 -9.01 -25.56
N ALA A 45 20.50 -8.19 -26.52
CA ALA A 45 21.65 -7.31 -26.35
C ALA A 45 21.38 -6.20 -25.32
N LEU A 46 20.18 -5.60 -25.32
CA LEU A 46 19.79 -4.62 -24.30
C LEU A 46 19.80 -5.22 -22.89
N TRP A 47 19.24 -6.42 -22.71
CA TRP A 47 19.25 -7.10 -21.41
C TRP A 47 20.65 -7.57 -21.00
N ALA A 48 21.49 -7.97 -21.95
CA ALA A 48 22.89 -8.28 -21.65
C ALA A 48 23.65 -7.03 -21.17
N LEU A 49 23.48 -5.89 -21.86
CA LEU A 49 24.08 -4.61 -21.47
C LEU A 49 23.59 -4.13 -20.11
N GLU A 50 22.31 -4.32 -19.80
CA GLU A 50 21.76 -3.99 -18.48
C GLU A 50 22.42 -4.85 -17.38
N GLY A 51 22.45 -6.16 -17.58
CA GLY A 51 23.06 -7.10 -16.63
C GLY A 51 24.57 -6.96 -16.44
N THR A 52 25.28 -6.37 -17.41
CA THR A 52 26.73 -6.08 -17.33
C THR A 52 27.05 -4.63 -16.98
N ALA A 53 26.04 -3.81 -16.66
CA ALA A 53 26.18 -2.36 -16.46
C ALA A 53 26.85 -1.62 -17.66
N GLY A 54 26.69 -2.16 -18.87
CA GLY A 54 27.25 -1.65 -20.13
C GLY A 54 26.34 -0.70 -20.91
N LEU A 55 25.16 -0.36 -20.40
CA LEU A 55 24.24 0.58 -21.05
C LEU A 55 24.84 2.00 -21.14
N ASP A 56 24.53 2.70 -22.23
CA ASP A 56 24.78 4.13 -22.39
C ASP A 56 23.53 4.85 -22.93
N ALA A 57 23.47 6.17 -22.76
CA ALA A 57 22.31 6.96 -23.13
C ALA A 57 22.00 6.88 -24.64
N LYS A 58 23.04 6.77 -25.49
CA LYS A 58 22.90 6.68 -26.95
C LYS A 58 22.23 5.37 -27.38
N THR A 59 22.62 4.26 -26.76
CA THR A 59 22.06 2.94 -27.03
C THR A 59 20.60 2.86 -26.58
N VAL A 60 20.29 3.38 -25.39
CA VAL A 60 18.92 3.46 -24.88
C VAL A 60 18.06 4.35 -25.79
N ALA A 61 18.54 5.55 -26.15
CA ALA A 61 17.81 6.48 -27.03
C ALA A 61 17.55 5.90 -28.43
N ALA A 62 18.51 5.16 -28.99
CA ALA A 62 18.32 4.46 -30.27
C ALA A 62 17.24 3.37 -30.15
N ALA A 63 17.29 2.56 -29.09
CA ALA A 63 16.34 1.47 -28.88
C ALA A 63 14.91 1.95 -28.55
N LEU A 64 14.76 3.13 -27.92
CA LEU A 64 13.45 3.75 -27.72
C LEU A 64 12.77 4.14 -29.05
N ASN A 65 13.55 4.38 -30.09
CA ASN A 65 13.08 4.70 -31.45
C ASN A 65 13.07 3.49 -32.40
N ASP A 66 13.23 2.28 -31.87
CA ASP A 66 13.28 1.07 -32.68
C ASP A 66 11.96 0.83 -33.43
N GLU A 67 12.04 0.33 -34.67
CA GLU A 67 10.86 -0.02 -35.49
C GLU A 67 9.93 -1.02 -34.78
N HIS A 68 10.48 -1.94 -33.99
CA HIS A 68 9.77 -3.07 -33.45
C HIS A 68 9.29 -2.80 -32.02
N PRO A 69 7.98 -2.94 -31.71
CA PRO A 69 7.39 -2.55 -30.42
C PRO A 69 8.03 -3.28 -29.22
N ARG A 70 8.37 -4.57 -29.39
CA ARG A 70 9.05 -5.33 -28.33
C ARG A 70 10.45 -4.81 -27.98
N VAL A 71 11.17 -4.20 -28.91
CA VAL A 71 12.47 -3.58 -28.62
C VAL A 71 12.24 -2.29 -27.86
N ARG A 72 11.26 -1.46 -28.25
CA ARG A 72 10.88 -0.24 -27.49
C ARG A 72 10.44 -0.56 -26.06
N ILE A 73 9.66 -1.63 -25.85
CA ILE A 73 9.30 -2.11 -24.51
C ILE A 73 10.53 -2.51 -23.69
N ALA A 74 11.48 -3.24 -24.29
CA ALA A 74 12.73 -3.57 -23.61
C ALA A 74 13.56 -2.32 -23.31
N ALA A 75 13.64 -1.37 -24.25
CA ALA A 75 14.32 -0.09 -24.11
C ALA A 75 13.77 0.73 -22.93
N LEU A 76 12.45 0.77 -22.75
CA LEU A 76 11.81 1.44 -21.61
C LEU A 76 12.22 0.85 -20.27
N ARG A 77 12.23 -0.48 -20.16
CA ARG A 77 12.63 -1.17 -18.92
C ARG A 77 14.09 -0.95 -18.58
N VAL A 78 14.98 -1.04 -19.59
CA VAL A 78 16.41 -0.76 -19.35
C VAL A 78 16.66 0.73 -19.11
N ALA A 79 15.81 1.63 -19.60
CA ALA A 79 15.89 3.06 -19.29
C ALA A 79 15.58 3.36 -17.82
N GLU A 80 14.64 2.63 -17.20
CA GLU A 80 14.40 2.72 -15.75
C GLU A 80 15.68 2.36 -14.97
N ALA A 81 16.27 1.19 -15.28
CA ALA A 81 17.50 0.74 -14.64
C ALA A 81 18.69 1.67 -14.91
N PHE A 82 18.83 2.17 -16.13
CA PHE A 82 19.89 3.09 -16.52
C PHE A 82 19.79 4.42 -15.76
N THR A 83 18.62 5.06 -15.79
CA THR A 83 18.42 6.37 -15.14
C THR A 83 18.44 6.29 -13.61
N GLY A 84 17.97 5.19 -13.02
CA GLY A 84 18.09 4.95 -11.58
C GLY A 84 19.53 4.78 -11.08
N ASN A 85 20.48 4.49 -11.96
CA ASN A 85 21.91 4.35 -11.65
C ASN A 85 22.77 5.53 -12.13
N LEU A 86 22.17 6.56 -12.75
CA LEU A 86 22.89 7.77 -13.14
C LEU A 86 23.46 8.49 -11.92
N GLY A 87 24.65 9.08 -12.07
CA GLY A 87 25.45 9.63 -10.98
C GLY A 87 26.52 8.69 -10.40
N ASN A 88 26.43 7.37 -10.68
CA ASN A 88 27.48 6.41 -10.35
C ASN A 88 28.46 6.14 -11.53
N THR A 89 28.04 6.38 -12.78
CA THR A 89 28.79 5.93 -13.99
C THR A 89 29.05 7.02 -15.04
N GLU A 90 28.28 8.12 -15.11
CA GLU A 90 28.49 9.26 -16.03
C GLU A 90 28.06 10.60 -15.39
N PRO A 91 28.57 11.77 -15.85
CA PRO A 91 28.02 13.07 -15.50
C PRO A 91 26.54 13.18 -15.93
N ASP A 92 25.69 13.11 -14.92
CA ASP A 92 24.23 12.96 -14.92
C ASP A 92 23.46 13.82 -15.96
N THR A 93 23.95 15.02 -16.25
CA THR A 93 23.26 15.97 -17.13
C THR A 93 23.27 15.56 -18.61
N LEU A 94 24.37 15.04 -19.15
CA LEU A 94 24.49 14.76 -20.59
C LEU A 94 23.64 13.56 -21.01
N ALA A 95 23.68 12.47 -20.24
CA ALA A 95 22.85 11.29 -20.46
C ALA A 95 21.35 11.64 -20.49
N ARG A 96 20.89 12.45 -19.53
CA ARG A 96 19.50 12.91 -19.46
C ARG A 96 19.10 13.76 -20.67
N LEU A 97 19.98 14.62 -21.16
CA LEU A 97 19.74 15.43 -22.36
C LEU A 97 19.63 14.57 -23.63
N VAL A 98 20.41 13.49 -23.74
CA VAL A 98 20.34 12.56 -24.89
C VAL A 98 19.01 11.79 -24.90
N LEU A 99 18.48 11.41 -23.73
CA LEU A 99 17.21 10.69 -23.64
C LEU A 99 16.00 11.59 -23.93
N HIS A 100 16.08 12.89 -23.65
CA HIS A 100 14.94 13.79 -23.73
C HIS A 100 14.24 13.82 -25.11
N PRO A 101 14.94 13.98 -26.26
CA PRO A 101 14.30 13.90 -27.57
C PRO A 101 13.64 12.55 -27.85
N ALA A 102 14.31 11.45 -27.47
CA ALA A 102 13.81 10.09 -27.69
C ALA A 102 12.55 9.80 -26.87
N LEU A 103 12.44 10.33 -25.65
CA LEU A 103 11.23 10.18 -24.82
C LEU A 103 10.11 11.10 -25.31
N SER A 104 10.44 12.31 -25.77
CA SER A 104 9.45 13.31 -26.20
C SER A 104 8.64 12.84 -27.41
N VAL A 105 9.25 12.13 -28.36
CA VAL A 105 8.55 11.61 -29.54
C VAL A 105 7.58 10.47 -29.22
N LEU A 106 7.74 9.79 -28.08
CA LEU A 106 6.89 8.66 -27.68
C LEU A 106 5.45 9.08 -27.35
N VAL A 107 5.17 10.37 -27.25
CA VAL A 107 3.79 10.90 -27.22
C VAL A 107 2.99 10.55 -28.49
N GLN A 108 3.67 10.21 -29.58
CA GLN A 108 3.07 9.77 -30.84
C GLN A 108 2.98 8.24 -30.97
N GLU A 109 3.32 7.48 -29.93
CA GLU A 109 3.24 6.02 -29.95
C GLU A 109 1.81 5.55 -30.22
N LYS A 110 1.67 4.52 -31.06
CA LYS A 110 0.38 3.96 -31.49
C LYS A 110 0.20 2.52 -31.04
N ASP A 111 1.29 1.81 -30.77
CA ASP A 111 1.23 0.44 -30.28
C ASP A 111 0.74 0.40 -28.83
N LYS A 112 -0.40 -0.25 -28.59
CA LYS A 112 -1.04 -0.33 -27.27
C LYS A 112 -0.15 -0.99 -26.22
N ALA A 113 0.66 -1.99 -26.59
CA ALA A 113 1.54 -2.65 -25.64
C ALA A 113 2.69 -1.72 -25.22
N VAL A 114 3.22 -0.94 -26.16
CA VAL A 114 4.25 0.08 -25.87
C VAL A 114 3.66 1.19 -25.02
N ILE A 115 2.46 1.71 -25.33
CA ILE A 115 1.77 2.73 -24.51
C ILE A 115 1.61 2.25 -23.07
N ARG A 116 1.12 1.03 -22.84
CA ARG A 116 0.98 0.49 -21.48
C ARG A 116 2.33 0.42 -20.76
N GLN A 117 3.39 -0.01 -21.44
CA GLN A 117 4.74 -0.01 -20.85
C GLN A 117 5.24 1.41 -20.55
N LEU A 118 5.03 2.37 -21.46
CA LEU A 118 5.39 3.78 -21.27
C LEU A 118 4.78 4.33 -19.99
N ILE A 119 3.49 4.09 -19.78
CA ILE A 119 2.77 4.58 -18.60
C ILE A 119 3.34 4.01 -17.29
N MET A 120 3.78 2.74 -17.30
CA MET A 120 4.42 2.11 -16.14
C MET A 120 5.86 2.59 -15.92
N SER A 121 6.62 2.78 -16.99
CA SER A 121 8.06 3.09 -16.95
C SER A 121 8.37 4.58 -16.77
N LEU A 122 7.63 5.47 -17.44
CA LEU A 122 7.92 6.91 -17.46
C LEU A 122 8.00 7.55 -16.07
N PRO A 123 7.18 7.16 -15.08
CA PRO A 123 7.40 7.63 -13.71
C PRO A 123 8.80 7.28 -13.21
N ALA A 124 9.30 6.06 -13.41
CA ALA A 124 10.61 5.64 -12.90
C ALA A 124 11.81 6.18 -13.70
N ILE A 125 11.60 6.63 -14.94
CA ILE A 125 12.66 7.20 -15.77
C ILE A 125 12.97 8.64 -15.31
N ASP A 126 14.16 8.82 -14.72
CA ASP A 126 14.64 10.13 -14.27
C ASP A 126 15.32 10.91 -15.41
N ALA A 127 14.50 11.47 -16.30
CA ALA A 127 14.94 12.33 -17.39
C ALA A 127 13.97 13.52 -17.58
N PRO A 128 14.46 14.69 -18.02
CA PRO A 128 13.60 15.83 -18.34
C PRO A 128 12.52 15.47 -19.36
N GLY A 129 11.32 16.01 -19.18
CA GLY A 129 10.22 15.85 -20.13
C GLY A 129 9.41 14.55 -20.03
N THR A 130 9.77 13.61 -19.15
CA THR A 130 8.99 12.37 -18.96
C THR A 130 7.57 12.62 -18.47
N GLU A 131 7.42 13.57 -17.54
CA GLU A 131 6.12 13.82 -16.90
C GLU A 131 5.10 14.50 -17.86
N PRO A 132 5.44 15.49 -18.68
CA PRO A 132 4.54 15.99 -19.73
C PRO A 132 4.11 14.89 -20.71
N VAL A 133 5.04 14.04 -21.15
CA VAL A 133 4.73 12.90 -22.04
C VAL A 133 3.76 11.94 -21.35
N LEU A 134 4.01 11.60 -20.08
CA LEU A 134 3.12 10.77 -19.27
C LEU A 134 1.71 11.36 -19.21
N ARG A 135 1.55 12.67 -18.88
CA ARG A 135 0.23 13.31 -18.83
C ARG A 135 -0.49 13.22 -20.17
N THR A 136 0.20 13.54 -21.27
CA THR A 136 -0.42 13.52 -22.60
C THR A 136 -0.86 12.11 -22.99
N LEU A 137 -0.03 11.09 -22.77
CA LEU A 137 -0.39 9.68 -23.05
C LEU A 137 -1.58 9.23 -22.20
N VAL A 138 -1.61 9.58 -20.92
CA VAL A 138 -2.75 9.28 -20.05
C VAL A 138 -4.03 9.93 -20.58
N MET A 139 -3.97 11.20 -21.00
CA MET A 139 -5.12 11.91 -21.56
C MET A 139 -5.62 11.27 -22.86
N GLN A 140 -4.72 10.86 -23.74
CA GLN A 140 -5.07 10.25 -25.02
C GLN A 140 -5.62 8.82 -24.88
N HIS A 141 -5.23 8.11 -23.81
CA HIS A 141 -5.51 6.68 -23.64
C HIS A 141 -6.22 6.34 -22.33
N SER A 142 -6.86 7.32 -21.68
CA SER A 142 -7.52 7.14 -20.39
C SER A 142 -8.64 6.10 -20.41
N GLY A 143 -9.22 5.78 -21.58
CA GLY A 143 -10.22 4.72 -21.74
C GLY A 143 -9.69 3.30 -21.52
N ASP A 144 -8.38 3.06 -21.62
CA ASP A 144 -7.77 1.77 -21.31
C ASP A 144 -7.54 1.63 -19.80
N SER A 145 -8.18 0.64 -19.17
CA SER A 145 -8.05 0.41 -17.73
C SER A 145 -6.61 0.13 -17.30
N LEU A 146 -5.81 -0.55 -18.14
CA LEU A 146 -4.40 -0.83 -17.84
C LEU A 146 -3.54 0.43 -17.89
N VAL A 147 -3.93 1.43 -18.68
CA VAL A 147 -3.28 2.76 -18.64
C VAL A 147 -3.58 3.45 -17.32
N ARG A 148 -4.84 3.43 -16.86
CA ARG A 148 -5.22 4.02 -15.58
C ARG A 148 -4.50 3.34 -14.40
N ASP A 149 -4.52 2.02 -14.35
CA ASP A 149 -3.89 1.24 -13.29
C ASP A 149 -2.36 1.34 -13.32
N GLY A 150 -1.77 1.33 -14.52
CA GLY A 150 -0.33 1.53 -14.73
C GLY A 150 0.15 2.89 -14.21
N LEU A 151 -0.63 3.95 -14.46
CA LEU A 151 -0.32 5.29 -13.95
C LEU A 151 -0.37 5.31 -12.42
N ILE A 152 -1.47 4.82 -11.84
CA ILE A 152 -1.68 4.86 -10.39
C ILE A 152 -0.60 4.06 -9.66
N SER A 153 -0.23 2.89 -10.18
CA SER A 153 0.82 2.05 -9.59
C SER A 153 2.24 2.60 -9.80
N GLY A 154 2.55 3.20 -10.96
CA GLY A 154 3.86 3.80 -11.24
C GLY A 154 4.13 5.11 -10.50
N LEU A 155 3.08 5.78 -10.02
CA LEU A 155 3.16 7.04 -9.26
C LEU A 155 3.30 6.87 -7.75
N ALA A 156 3.62 5.67 -7.24
CA ALA A 156 3.81 5.46 -5.81
C ALA A 156 4.75 6.52 -5.19
N GLY A 157 4.24 7.27 -4.21
CA GLY A 157 4.97 8.37 -3.55
C GLY A 157 5.05 9.69 -4.33
N ARG A 158 4.52 9.76 -5.56
CA ARG A 158 4.51 10.93 -6.45
C ARG A 158 3.10 11.36 -6.89
N GLU A 159 2.08 10.85 -6.21
CA GLU A 159 0.68 11.05 -6.57
C GLU A 159 0.26 12.51 -6.41
N LEU A 160 0.71 13.17 -5.34
CA LEU A 160 0.43 14.58 -5.07
C LEU A 160 1.05 15.49 -6.14
N GLU A 161 2.29 15.21 -6.51
CA GLU A 161 3.07 15.93 -7.49
C GLU A 161 2.39 15.87 -8.86
N PHE A 162 1.83 14.71 -9.23
CA PHE A 162 1.03 14.57 -10.44
C PHE A 162 -0.30 15.33 -10.34
N LEU A 163 -1.02 15.22 -9.20
CA LEU A 163 -2.26 15.96 -8.97
C LEU A 163 -2.08 17.48 -9.04
N GLN A 164 -0.99 18.02 -8.51
CA GLN A 164 -0.65 19.45 -8.58
C GLN A 164 -0.42 19.90 -10.03
N ARG A 165 0.27 19.10 -10.83
CA ARG A 165 0.51 19.40 -12.24
C ARG A 165 -0.76 19.33 -13.07
N VAL A 166 -1.56 18.28 -12.88
CA VAL A 166 -2.88 18.14 -13.51
C VAL A 166 -3.82 19.29 -13.15
N ALA A 167 -3.81 19.74 -11.90
CA ALA A 167 -4.60 20.88 -11.47
C ALA A 167 -4.18 22.22 -12.12
N ALA A 168 -2.89 22.36 -12.45
CA ALA A 168 -2.35 23.54 -13.14
C ALA A 168 -2.51 23.46 -14.68
N ASP A 169 -2.72 22.26 -15.22
CA ASP A 169 -2.82 21.99 -16.65
C ASP A 169 -4.25 22.23 -17.16
N LYS A 170 -4.45 23.36 -17.87
CA LYS A 170 -5.75 23.73 -18.45
C LYS A 170 -6.24 22.76 -19.52
N THR A 171 -5.36 21.94 -20.09
CA THR A 171 -5.71 20.97 -21.13
C THR A 171 -6.26 19.68 -20.53
N TRP A 172 -6.07 19.46 -19.22
CA TRP A 172 -6.58 18.28 -18.55
C TRP A 172 -8.11 18.26 -18.52
N PRO A 173 -8.77 17.18 -18.99
CA PRO A 173 -10.22 17.14 -19.12
C PRO A 173 -10.86 16.79 -17.77
N ALA A 174 -10.83 17.72 -16.81
CA ALA A 174 -11.30 17.47 -15.44
C ALA A 174 -12.79 17.05 -15.32
N ALA A 175 -13.58 17.31 -16.37
CA ALA A 175 -14.98 16.90 -16.47
C ALA A 175 -15.17 15.49 -17.08
N ASP A 176 -14.15 14.90 -17.67
CA ASP A 176 -14.18 13.53 -18.23
C ASP A 176 -14.27 12.48 -17.11
N GLY A 177 -15.00 11.39 -17.38
CA GLY A 177 -15.22 10.32 -16.41
C GLY A 177 -13.93 9.61 -15.99
N GLU A 178 -13.07 9.31 -16.95
CA GLU A 178 -11.83 8.56 -16.72
C GLU A 178 -10.77 9.44 -16.06
N ALA A 179 -10.65 10.70 -16.49
CA ALA A 179 -9.79 11.69 -15.85
C ALA A 179 -10.17 11.95 -14.39
N ARG A 180 -11.48 11.97 -14.07
CA ARG A 180 -11.96 12.03 -12.69
C ARG A 180 -11.62 10.79 -11.90
N ALA A 181 -11.76 9.59 -12.50
CA ALA A 181 -11.43 8.33 -11.84
C ALA A 181 -9.94 8.29 -11.45
N ILE A 182 -9.05 8.71 -12.35
CA ILE A 182 -7.60 8.82 -12.09
C ILE A 182 -7.32 9.76 -10.92
N THR A 183 -7.78 11.00 -11.00
CA THR A 183 -7.48 12.01 -9.96
C THR A 183 -8.08 11.64 -8.60
N ARG A 184 -9.26 11.02 -8.59
CA ARG A 184 -9.88 10.46 -7.37
C ARG A 184 -9.03 9.33 -6.77
N ALA A 185 -8.57 8.39 -7.59
CA ALA A 185 -7.74 7.27 -7.12
C ALA A 185 -6.40 7.75 -6.55
N LEU A 186 -5.75 8.71 -7.21
CA LEU A 186 -4.50 9.33 -6.74
C LEU A 186 -4.70 10.09 -5.42
N ALA A 187 -5.79 10.85 -5.26
CA ALA A 187 -6.11 11.50 -3.98
C ALA A 187 -6.27 10.46 -2.86
N GLY A 188 -6.94 9.34 -3.15
CA GLY A 188 -7.03 8.21 -2.23
C GLY A 188 -5.69 7.60 -1.87
N CYS A 189 -4.74 7.52 -2.80
CA CYS A 189 -3.37 7.05 -2.53
C CYS A 189 -2.64 8.00 -1.56
N VAL A 190 -2.76 9.32 -1.75
CA VAL A 190 -2.19 10.32 -0.82
C VAL A 190 -2.77 10.13 0.58
N ALA A 191 -4.09 9.94 0.74
CA ALA A 191 -4.69 9.67 2.04
C ALA A 191 -4.21 8.35 2.66
N ARG A 192 -4.09 7.27 1.87
CA ARG A 192 -3.59 5.96 2.33
C ARG A 192 -2.13 6.01 2.79
N SER A 193 -1.32 6.92 2.26
CA SER A 193 0.05 7.14 2.75
C SER A 193 0.10 7.61 4.21
N ARG A 194 -1.01 8.18 4.72
CA ARG A 194 -1.15 8.74 6.07
C ARG A 194 -0.05 9.75 6.44
N ASN A 195 0.58 10.34 5.44
CA ASN A 195 1.56 11.41 5.62
C ASN A 195 0.85 12.75 5.79
N ALA A 196 0.88 13.31 7.00
CA ALA A 196 0.18 14.54 7.33
C ALA A 196 0.60 15.74 6.47
N ALA A 197 1.91 15.86 6.16
CA ALA A 197 2.41 16.98 5.35
C ALA A 197 1.90 16.91 3.90
N ARG A 198 1.92 15.73 3.28
CA ARG A 198 1.39 15.52 1.92
C ARG A 198 -0.12 15.73 1.89
N LEU A 199 -0.85 15.22 2.89
CA LEU A 199 -2.29 15.43 2.99
C LEU A 199 -2.64 16.92 3.19
N GLU A 200 -1.86 17.66 3.98
CA GLU A 200 -2.04 19.11 4.14
C GLU A 200 -1.85 19.87 2.83
N GLN A 201 -0.81 19.53 2.06
CA GLN A 201 -0.57 20.12 0.73
C GLN A 201 -1.70 19.79 -0.25
N LEU A 202 -2.22 18.56 -0.24
CA LEU A 202 -3.37 18.19 -1.07
C LEU A 202 -4.64 18.96 -0.66
N LEU A 203 -4.90 19.11 0.64
CA LEU A 203 -6.04 19.89 1.12
C LEU A 203 -5.94 21.36 0.70
N LYS A 204 -4.74 21.96 0.76
CA LYS A 204 -4.48 23.32 0.27
C LYS A 204 -4.80 23.44 -1.22
N LEU A 205 -4.38 22.46 -2.03
CA LEU A 205 -4.70 22.39 -3.45
C LEU A 205 -6.22 22.27 -3.66
N ILE A 206 -6.89 21.34 -2.98
CA ILE A 206 -8.34 21.16 -3.09
C ILE A 206 -9.07 22.48 -2.82
N ALA A 207 -8.69 23.20 -1.77
CA ALA A 207 -9.34 24.45 -1.39
C ALA A 207 -9.17 25.61 -2.39
N THR A 208 -8.34 25.47 -3.43
CA THR A 208 -8.20 26.46 -4.53
C THR A 208 -8.91 26.06 -5.81
N LEU A 209 -9.42 24.83 -5.90
CA LEU A 209 -10.05 24.30 -7.11
C LEU A 209 -11.56 24.62 -7.17
N PRO A 210 -12.19 24.58 -8.36
CA PRO A 210 -13.64 24.67 -8.49
C PRO A 210 -14.35 23.48 -7.81
N SER A 211 -15.62 23.68 -7.41
CA SER A 211 -16.37 22.73 -6.58
C SER A 211 -16.46 21.31 -7.16
N VAL A 212 -16.54 21.18 -8.49
CA VAL A 212 -16.59 19.87 -9.16
C VAL A 212 -15.30 19.08 -8.92
N GLN A 213 -14.12 19.71 -9.05
CA GLN A 213 -12.86 19.05 -8.74
C GLN A 213 -12.68 18.83 -7.23
N GLN A 214 -13.15 19.76 -6.38
CA GLN A 214 -13.12 19.59 -4.92
C GLN A 214 -13.86 18.33 -4.50
N VAL A 215 -15.11 18.18 -4.96
CA VAL A 215 -15.95 17.00 -4.73
C VAL A 215 -15.21 15.72 -5.13
N ASN A 216 -14.62 15.70 -6.33
CA ASN A 216 -13.95 14.52 -6.86
C ASN A 216 -12.73 14.08 -6.02
N LEU A 217 -11.89 15.03 -5.61
CA LEU A 217 -10.70 14.73 -4.81
C LEU A 217 -11.07 14.36 -3.36
N LEU A 218 -12.05 15.06 -2.78
CA LEU A 218 -12.57 14.73 -1.45
C LEU A 218 -13.24 13.34 -1.41
N ASP A 219 -13.88 12.89 -2.49
CA ASP A 219 -14.37 11.51 -2.61
C ASP A 219 -13.22 10.49 -2.55
N GLY A 220 -12.09 10.79 -3.21
CA GLY A 220 -10.89 9.97 -3.14
C GLY A 220 -10.34 9.87 -1.72
N LEU A 221 -10.23 11.01 -1.03
CA LEU A 221 -9.80 11.07 0.37
C LEU A 221 -10.73 10.31 1.31
N ASN A 222 -12.04 10.52 1.19
CA ASN A 222 -13.04 9.84 2.01
C ASN A 222 -13.09 8.33 1.75
N GLY A 223 -12.98 7.89 0.50
CA GLY A 223 -12.93 6.46 0.16
C GLY A 223 -11.71 5.76 0.77
N ALA A 224 -10.58 6.47 0.84
CA ALA A 224 -9.37 5.99 1.51
C ALA A 224 -9.45 6.04 3.04
N ALA A 225 -10.06 7.08 3.61
CA ALA A 225 -10.21 7.27 5.05
C ALA A 225 -11.23 6.31 5.68
N PHE A 226 -12.29 5.96 4.94
CA PHE A 226 -13.42 5.17 5.40
C PHE A 226 -13.70 3.96 4.49
N PRO A 227 -12.73 3.04 4.29
CA PRO A 227 -12.93 1.86 3.47
C PRO A 227 -14.12 1.05 4.01
N ARG A 228 -15.09 0.77 3.13
CA ARG A 228 -16.35 0.08 3.48
C ARG A 228 -17.09 0.72 4.66
N GLY A 229 -16.95 2.04 4.84
CA GLY A 229 -17.60 2.80 5.91
C GLY A 229 -16.88 2.76 7.27
N ARG A 230 -15.83 1.95 7.45
CA ARG A 230 -15.06 1.89 8.69
C ARG A 230 -13.93 2.93 8.67
N ALA A 231 -13.88 3.80 9.67
CA ALA A 231 -12.79 4.77 9.81
C ALA A 231 -11.45 4.06 10.07
N LEU A 232 -10.44 4.39 9.27
CA LEU A 232 -9.05 4.07 9.60
C LEU A 232 -8.55 4.99 10.73
N LYS A 233 -7.40 4.62 11.34
CA LYS A 233 -6.77 5.45 12.38
C LYS A 233 -6.54 6.87 11.83
N PRO A 234 -7.02 7.93 12.50
CA PRO A 234 -6.89 9.30 12.03
C PRO A 234 -5.44 9.71 11.74
N VAL A 235 -5.29 10.72 10.89
CA VAL A 235 -4.01 11.36 10.60
C VAL A 235 -3.84 12.56 11.52
N ALA A 236 -2.72 12.58 12.25
CA ALA A 236 -2.38 13.64 13.18
C ALA A 236 -1.67 14.79 12.47
N PHE A 237 -2.22 15.99 12.57
CA PHE A 237 -1.64 17.23 12.05
C PHE A 237 -1.01 18.03 13.19
N LYS A 238 0.05 18.77 12.88
CA LYS A 238 0.75 19.63 13.85
C LYS A 238 -0.14 20.76 14.37
N ALA A 239 -1.02 21.29 13.52
CA ALA A 239 -1.96 22.36 13.83
C ALA A 239 -3.25 22.15 13.04
N GLN A 240 -4.28 22.96 13.33
CA GLN A 240 -5.53 22.93 12.60
C GLN A 240 -5.29 23.22 11.10
N PRO A 241 -5.71 22.34 10.18
CA PRO A 241 -5.53 22.58 8.76
C PRO A 241 -6.44 23.70 8.26
N LEU A 242 -5.87 24.87 7.93
CA LEU A 242 -6.64 26.04 7.45
C LEU A 242 -7.45 25.74 6.19
N ALA A 243 -6.95 24.84 5.33
CA ALA A 243 -7.68 24.39 4.14
C ALA A 243 -9.00 23.70 4.50
N MET A 244 -9.06 22.93 5.59
CA MET A 244 -10.32 22.33 6.06
C MET A 244 -11.30 23.39 6.56
N VAL A 245 -10.82 24.45 7.21
CA VAL A 245 -11.66 25.59 7.63
C VAL A 245 -12.26 26.28 6.40
N LYS A 246 -11.48 26.48 5.34
CA LYS A 246 -11.97 27.05 4.08
C LYS A 246 -13.02 26.14 3.43
N LEU A 247 -12.77 24.83 3.34
CA LEU A 247 -13.70 23.87 2.76
C LEU A 247 -15.01 23.74 3.55
N ALA A 248 -14.95 23.87 4.88
CA ALA A 248 -16.13 23.89 5.74
C ALA A 248 -16.99 25.16 5.63
N ARG A 249 -16.54 26.16 4.86
CA ARG A 249 -17.27 27.39 4.53
C ARG A 249 -17.66 27.46 3.05
N SER A 250 -17.58 26.35 2.33
CA SER A 250 -17.99 26.28 0.92
C SER A 250 -19.48 26.57 0.77
N GLU A 251 -19.87 27.26 -0.29
CA GLU A 251 -21.28 27.45 -0.66
C GLU A 251 -21.88 26.20 -1.33
N ASP A 252 -21.04 25.26 -1.78
CA ASP A 252 -21.47 23.98 -2.37
C ASP A 252 -21.69 22.92 -1.27
N GLU A 253 -22.95 22.51 -1.09
CA GLU A 253 -23.36 21.52 -0.09
C GLU A 253 -22.62 20.18 -0.24
N ARG A 254 -22.29 19.77 -1.48
CA ARG A 254 -21.57 18.52 -1.76
C ARG A 254 -20.15 18.56 -1.21
N VAL A 255 -19.53 19.75 -1.21
CA VAL A 255 -18.20 19.98 -0.64
C VAL A 255 -18.28 19.98 0.89
N LEU A 256 -19.28 20.65 1.46
CA LEU A 256 -19.52 20.69 2.91
C LEU A 256 -19.67 19.28 3.50
N GLU A 257 -20.53 18.45 2.90
CA GLU A 257 -20.76 17.07 3.34
C GLU A 257 -19.45 16.25 3.38
N ARG A 258 -18.67 16.33 2.31
CA ARG A 258 -17.42 15.59 2.16
C ARG A 258 -16.32 16.10 3.09
N ALA A 259 -16.23 17.41 3.27
CA ALA A 259 -15.28 18.04 4.19
C ALA A 259 -15.62 17.67 5.65
N ALA A 260 -16.90 17.71 6.02
CA ALA A 260 -17.37 17.30 7.35
C ALA A 260 -17.11 15.82 7.63
N ARG A 261 -17.31 14.95 6.64
CA ARG A 261 -16.94 13.53 6.74
C ARG A 261 -15.44 13.34 6.92
N LEU A 262 -14.64 14.01 6.09
CA LEU A 262 -13.18 13.90 6.13
C LEU A 262 -12.59 14.45 7.43
N ALA A 263 -13.22 15.47 8.04
CA ALA A 263 -12.80 16.03 9.32
C ALA A 263 -12.74 14.98 10.45
N LYS A 264 -13.54 13.90 10.37
CA LYS A 264 -13.49 12.78 11.34
C LYS A 264 -12.20 11.94 11.22
N PHE A 265 -11.48 12.05 10.10
CA PHE A 265 -10.22 11.34 9.84
C PHE A 265 -8.98 12.21 10.13
N ILE A 266 -9.17 13.49 10.46
CA ILE A 266 -8.09 14.45 10.70
C ILE A 266 -8.15 14.89 12.17
N VAL A 267 -7.04 14.74 12.90
CA VAL A 267 -6.92 15.18 14.29
C VAL A 267 -5.74 16.14 14.46
N TRP A 268 -5.86 17.09 15.38
CA TRP A 268 -4.81 18.05 15.75
C TRP A 268 -4.93 18.42 17.23
N GLY A 269 -3.92 19.07 17.80
CA GLY A 269 -3.91 19.47 19.20
C GLY A 269 -3.98 18.28 20.16
N GLU A 270 -4.78 18.38 21.23
CA GLU A 270 -4.96 17.30 22.22
C GLU A 270 -5.47 16.00 21.59
N ALA A 271 -6.34 16.08 20.57
CA ALA A 271 -6.84 14.90 19.86
C ALA A 271 -5.78 14.19 19.01
N ALA A 272 -4.68 14.88 18.67
CA ALA A 272 -3.54 14.30 17.96
C ALA A 272 -2.48 13.71 18.89
N LYS A 273 -2.53 13.97 20.20
CA LYS A 273 -1.60 13.33 21.14
C LYS A 273 -1.88 11.83 21.16
N PRO A 274 -0.86 10.98 20.96
CA PRO A 274 -1.04 9.55 21.13
C PRO A 274 -1.55 9.32 22.57
N PRO A 275 -2.55 8.46 22.76
CA PRO A 275 -3.08 8.24 24.10
C PRO A 275 -1.94 7.78 25.02
N PRO A 276 -1.87 8.29 26.26
CA PRO A 276 -0.74 8.08 27.16
C PRO A 276 -0.46 6.60 27.30
N PRO A 277 0.82 6.13 27.22
CA PRO A 277 1.17 4.71 27.17
C PRO A 277 0.42 3.92 28.26
N PRO A 278 -0.02 2.68 27.96
CA PRO A 278 -0.74 1.94 28.99
C PRO A 278 0.17 1.77 30.20
N ARG A 279 -0.41 1.74 31.41
CA ARG A 279 0.36 1.55 32.64
C ARG A 279 1.35 0.40 32.44
N ALA A 280 2.61 0.63 32.82
CA ALA A 280 3.63 -0.41 32.78
C ALA A 280 3.19 -1.59 33.65
N LEU A 281 3.44 -2.81 33.17
CA LEU A 281 3.21 -4.00 33.99
C LEU A 281 4.16 -3.94 35.19
N THR A 282 3.63 -4.25 36.37
CA THR A 282 4.46 -4.49 37.56
C THR A 282 5.35 -5.71 37.32
N ALA A 283 6.40 -5.90 38.12
CA ALA A 283 7.28 -7.06 37.99
C ALA A 283 6.51 -8.40 38.08
N THR A 284 5.47 -8.46 38.92
CA THR A 284 4.59 -9.64 39.04
C THR A 284 3.75 -9.85 37.78
N GLU A 285 3.11 -8.80 37.28
CA GLU A 285 2.32 -8.87 36.03
C GLU A 285 3.20 -9.18 34.82
N GLN A 286 4.46 -8.73 34.80
CA GLN A 286 5.41 -9.07 33.73
C GLN A 286 5.75 -10.57 33.74
N LYS A 287 5.96 -11.17 34.92
CA LYS A 287 6.13 -12.63 35.05
C LYS A 287 4.88 -13.37 34.58
N GLN A 288 3.69 -12.87 34.92
CA GLN A 288 2.43 -13.44 34.42
C GLN A 288 2.30 -13.30 32.90
N PHE A 289 2.73 -12.19 32.32
CA PHE A 289 2.74 -11.99 30.88
C PHE A 289 3.63 -13.01 30.17
N GLU A 290 4.85 -13.24 30.65
CA GLU A 290 5.76 -14.24 30.06
C GLU A 290 5.23 -15.68 30.22
N LEU A 291 4.68 -16.02 31.39
CA LEU A 291 4.01 -17.30 31.59
C LEU A 291 2.82 -17.46 30.65
N GLY A 292 2.01 -16.41 30.54
CA GLY A 292 0.84 -16.35 29.68
C GLY A 292 1.18 -16.54 28.21
N LYS A 293 2.29 -15.96 27.76
CA LYS A 293 2.84 -16.16 26.41
C LYS A 293 3.18 -17.63 26.17
N ALA A 294 3.89 -18.27 27.09
CA ALA A 294 4.25 -19.69 26.97
C ALA A 294 3.01 -20.59 26.89
N LEU A 295 2.03 -20.36 27.77
CA LEU A 295 0.77 -21.11 27.80
C LEU A 295 -0.09 -20.84 26.54
N TYR A 296 -0.18 -19.58 26.11
CA TYR A 296 -0.88 -19.21 24.88
C TYR A 296 -0.29 -19.93 23.66
N THR A 297 1.03 -19.93 23.53
CA THR A 297 1.73 -20.61 22.44
C THR A 297 1.45 -22.12 22.45
N ALA A 298 1.41 -22.74 23.63
CA ALA A 298 1.16 -24.17 23.76
C ALA A 298 -0.30 -24.57 23.49
N THR A 299 -1.27 -23.69 23.75
CA THR A 299 -2.69 -24.08 23.79
C THR A 299 -3.58 -23.31 22.82
N CYS A 300 -3.40 -22.00 22.69
CA CYS A 300 -4.31 -21.15 21.92
C CYS A 300 -3.79 -20.90 20.50
N ALA A 301 -2.47 -20.91 20.30
CA ALA A 301 -1.84 -20.56 19.02
C ALA A 301 -2.11 -21.58 17.90
N ALA A 302 -2.55 -22.80 18.21
CA ALA A 302 -2.95 -23.76 17.19
C ALA A 302 -4.10 -23.24 16.31
N CYS A 303 -5.04 -22.51 16.91
CA CYS A 303 -6.18 -21.91 16.20
C CYS A 303 -6.02 -20.40 16.00
N HIS A 304 -5.53 -19.67 17.03
CA HIS A 304 -5.43 -18.21 16.98
C HIS A 304 -4.09 -17.69 16.44
N HIS A 305 -3.14 -18.59 16.18
CA HIS A 305 -1.76 -18.31 15.76
C HIS A 305 -0.94 -17.44 16.73
N ALA A 306 0.38 -17.49 16.59
CA ALA A 306 1.30 -16.74 17.45
C ALA A 306 1.12 -15.21 17.33
N ASN A 307 0.64 -14.74 16.17
CA ASN A 307 0.36 -13.34 15.90
C ASN A 307 -1.07 -12.89 16.29
N GLY A 308 -1.90 -13.79 16.80
CA GLY A 308 -3.27 -13.47 17.23
C GLY A 308 -4.22 -13.12 16.09
N LEU A 309 -3.84 -13.34 14.82
CA LEU A 309 -4.70 -13.05 13.66
C LEU A 309 -5.77 -14.12 13.43
N GLY A 310 -5.65 -15.28 14.07
CA GLY A 310 -6.53 -16.42 13.79
C GLY A 310 -6.38 -16.97 12.39
N GLU A 311 -7.21 -17.97 12.09
CA GLU A 311 -7.28 -18.62 10.79
C GLU A 311 -8.63 -18.31 10.16
N GLU A 312 -8.62 -17.83 8.91
CA GLU A 312 -9.83 -17.43 8.20
C GLU A 312 -10.88 -18.55 8.17
N ALA A 313 -12.14 -18.19 8.41
CA ALA A 313 -13.28 -19.11 8.53
C ALA A 313 -13.25 -20.14 9.68
N LYS A 314 -12.14 -20.27 10.42
CA LYS A 314 -12.01 -21.24 11.53
C LYS A 314 -11.94 -20.59 12.91
N ALA A 315 -11.05 -19.61 13.09
CA ALA A 315 -10.80 -18.97 14.37
C ALA A 315 -10.71 -17.45 14.19
N PRO A 316 -11.48 -16.66 14.95
CA PRO A 316 -11.45 -15.21 14.81
C PRO A 316 -10.10 -14.63 15.25
N PRO A 317 -9.70 -13.47 14.68
CA PRO A 317 -8.57 -12.70 15.20
C PRO A 317 -8.85 -12.28 16.64
N LEU A 318 -7.84 -12.42 17.50
CA LEU A 318 -7.83 -11.87 18.85
C LEU A 318 -7.37 -10.40 18.84
N ILE A 319 -6.58 -10.01 17.84
CA ILE A 319 -6.11 -8.63 17.70
C ILE A 319 -7.29 -7.67 17.51
N ASP A 320 -7.33 -6.63 18.34
CA ASP A 320 -8.38 -5.61 18.43
C ASP A 320 -9.81 -6.17 18.50
N SER A 321 -9.96 -7.42 18.94
CA SER A 321 -11.28 -8.05 19.05
C SER A 321 -12.05 -7.44 20.22
N PRO A 322 -13.30 -7.00 20.03
CA PRO A 322 -14.10 -6.40 21.11
C PRO A 322 -14.36 -7.36 22.27
N PHE A 323 -14.23 -8.68 22.05
CA PHE A 323 -14.33 -9.71 23.08
C PHE A 323 -13.03 -9.92 23.86
N MET A 324 -11.88 -9.50 23.31
CA MET A 324 -10.57 -9.63 23.95
C MET A 324 -10.14 -8.33 24.65
N VAL A 325 -10.22 -7.19 23.96
CA VAL A 325 -9.75 -5.88 24.49
C VAL A 325 -10.83 -5.09 25.23
N GLY A 326 -12.09 -5.51 25.13
CA GLY A 326 -13.20 -4.95 25.89
C GLY A 326 -13.18 -5.36 27.37
N PRO A 327 -14.35 -5.40 28.03
CA PRO A 327 -14.47 -5.90 29.39
C PRO A 327 -13.80 -7.24 29.62
N ALA A 328 -13.02 -7.35 30.69
CA ALA A 328 -12.27 -8.57 31.01
C ALA A 328 -13.19 -9.78 31.21
N GLU A 329 -14.40 -9.57 31.75
CA GLU A 329 -15.38 -10.61 32.00
C GLU A 329 -15.76 -11.39 30.73
N ARG A 330 -15.75 -10.75 29.56
CA ARG A 330 -16.02 -11.41 28.28
C ARG A 330 -14.95 -12.43 27.93
N ALA A 331 -13.68 -11.98 27.94
CA ALA A 331 -12.55 -12.84 27.61
C ALA A 331 -12.43 -14.00 28.63
N ILE A 332 -12.63 -13.70 29.92
CA ILE A 332 -12.64 -14.71 30.99
C ILE A 332 -13.78 -15.71 30.77
N GLY A 333 -14.99 -15.25 30.49
CA GLY A 333 -16.16 -16.09 30.26
C GLY A 333 -15.99 -17.04 29.07
N ILE A 334 -15.41 -16.54 27.96
CA ILE A 334 -15.10 -17.36 26.78
C ILE A 334 -14.08 -18.46 27.13
N VAL A 335 -13.00 -18.13 27.86
CA VAL A 335 -11.98 -19.13 28.20
C VAL A 335 -12.54 -20.17 29.18
N LEU A 336 -13.33 -19.75 30.17
CA LEU A 336 -13.88 -20.66 31.18
C LEU A 336 -15.00 -21.58 30.64
N HIS A 337 -15.84 -21.08 29.74
CA HIS A 337 -17.08 -21.79 29.35
C HIS A 337 -17.21 -22.03 27.85
N GLY A 338 -16.27 -21.54 27.04
CA GLY A 338 -16.31 -21.64 25.59
C GLY A 338 -17.29 -20.64 24.96
N VAL A 339 -17.30 -20.59 23.64
CA VAL A 339 -18.24 -19.77 22.86
C VAL A 339 -18.66 -20.51 21.60
N THR A 340 -19.92 -20.39 21.21
CA THR A 340 -20.47 -20.96 19.97
C THR A 340 -21.04 -19.86 19.08
N GLY A 341 -20.80 -19.98 17.78
CA GLY A 341 -21.22 -19.00 16.79
C GLY A 341 -22.74 -18.96 16.52
N PRO A 342 -23.20 -17.95 15.76
CA PRO A 342 -22.40 -16.94 15.05
C PRO A 342 -21.78 -15.86 15.97
N ILE A 343 -20.55 -15.43 15.67
CA ILE A 343 -19.87 -14.28 16.29
C ILE A 343 -19.29 -13.38 15.20
N ALA A 344 -19.47 -12.08 15.33
CA ALA A 344 -18.92 -11.08 14.44
C ALA A 344 -17.64 -10.43 15.01
N VAL A 345 -16.50 -10.61 14.33
CA VAL A 345 -15.25 -9.91 14.66
C VAL A 345 -14.73 -9.17 13.43
N HIS A 346 -14.49 -7.86 13.57
CA HIS A 346 -14.07 -6.97 12.49
C HIS A 346 -14.98 -7.00 11.24
N GLY A 347 -16.28 -7.26 11.44
CA GLY A 347 -17.28 -7.34 10.37
C GLY A 347 -17.30 -8.67 9.60
N ARG A 348 -16.57 -9.69 10.08
CA ARG A 348 -16.61 -11.07 9.56
C ARG A 348 -17.31 -11.99 10.55
N GLN A 349 -18.12 -12.90 10.04
CA GLN A 349 -18.86 -13.90 10.82
C GLN A 349 -18.04 -15.18 11.00
N TYR A 350 -18.07 -15.74 12.21
CA TYR A 350 -17.44 -17.01 12.57
C TYR A 350 -18.47 -17.91 13.25
N ASN A 351 -18.71 -19.09 12.69
CA ASN A 351 -19.77 -20.02 13.13
C ASN A 351 -19.24 -21.25 13.89
N MET A 352 -17.95 -21.30 14.17
CA MET A 352 -17.33 -22.41 14.89
C MET A 352 -17.56 -22.31 16.40
N SER A 353 -17.40 -23.43 17.09
CA SER A 353 -17.42 -23.50 18.56
C SER A 353 -15.99 -23.57 19.10
N MET A 354 -15.66 -22.65 20.01
CA MET A 354 -14.45 -22.73 20.82
C MET A 354 -14.82 -23.40 22.15
N PRO A 355 -14.25 -24.57 22.47
CA PRO A 355 -14.52 -25.24 23.73
C PRO A 355 -13.95 -24.46 24.93
N ALA A 356 -14.53 -24.71 26.11
CA ALA A 356 -13.98 -24.25 27.37
C ALA A 356 -12.58 -24.80 27.61
N LEU A 357 -11.70 -23.99 28.21
CA LEU A 357 -10.35 -24.39 28.57
C LEU A 357 -10.36 -25.22 29.86
N GLN A 358 -10.35 -26.55 29.71
CA GLN A 358 -10.40 -27.49 30.83
C GLN A 358 -9.00 -27.76 31.43
N GLY A 359 -8.94 -27.94 32.75
CA GLY A 359 -7.71 -28.35 33.46
C GLY A 359 -6.72 -27.22 33.78
N PHE A 360 -7.06 -25.97 33.48
CA PHE A 360 -6.23 -24.81 33.80
C PHE A 360 -6.65 -24.18 35.12
N GLN A 361 -5.66 -23.85 35.96
CA GLN A 361 -5.89 -23.12 37.20
C GLN A 361 -6.17 -21.64 36.92
N PRO A 362 -6.89 -20.93 37.81
CA PRO A 362 -7.22 -19.51 37.63
C PRO A 362 -6.00 -18.63 37.33
N GLU A 363 -4.86 -18.93 37.96
CA GLU A 363 -3.60 -18.22 37.77
C GLU A 363 -3.07 -18.39 36.33
N GLN A 364 -3.21 -19.58 35.76
CA GLN A 364 -2.81 -19.87 34.37
C GLN A 364 -3.73 -19.17 33.36
N ILE A 365 -5.04 -19.20 33.60
CA ILE A 365 -6.02 -18.48 32.77
C ILE A 365 -5.76 -16.98 32.81
N SER A 366 -5.53 -16.42 34.00
CA SER A 366 -5.23 -15.00 34.17
C SER A 366 -3.92 -14.59 33.47
N ALA A 367 -2.92 -15.48 33.46
CA ALA A 367 -1.66 -15.26 32.74
C ALA A 367 -1.89 -15.21 31.22
N ILE A 368 -2.59 -16.20 30.65
CA ILE A 368 -2.94 -16.23 29.21
C ILE A 368 -3.67 -14.95 28.82
N LEU A 369 -4.69 -14.56 29.58
CA LEU A 369 -5.50 -13.38 29.28
C LEU A 369 -4.72 -12.07 29.47
N THR A 370 -3.81 -12.00 30.45
CA THR A 370 -2.90 -10.86 30.60
C THR A 370 -1.99 -10.73 29.39
N PHE A 371 -1.42 -11.83 28.90
CA PHE A 371 -0.63 -11.84 27.68
C PHE A 371 -1.46 -11.33 26.49
N THR A 372 -2.61 -11.94 26.21
CA THR A 372 -3.41 -11.58 25.03
C THR A 372 -3.98 -10.16 25.09
N ARG A 373 -4.19 -9.59 26.29
CA ARG A 373 -4.67 -8.20 26.48
C ARG A 373 -3.56 -7.15 26.43
N ARG A 374 -2.29 -7.58 26.44
CA ARG A 374 -1.10 -6.70 26.39
C ARG A 374 -0.20 -6.95 25.17
N ALA A 375 -0.40 -8.06 24.46
CA ALA A 375 0.28 -8.39 23.23
C ALA A 375 -0.24 -7.58 22.03
N TRP A 376 0.52 -7.59 20.93
CA TRP A 376 0.11 -7.03 19.63
C TRP A 376 -0.31 -5.54 19.66
N GLY A 377 0.22 -4.78 20.62
CA GLY A 377 -0.11 -3.36 20.78
C GLY A 377 -1.41 -3.10 21.55
N HIS A 378 -2.04 -4.14 22.09
CA HIS A 378 -3.16 -3.98 23.01
C HIS A 378 -2.77 -3.22 24.27
N ARG A 379 -3.77 -2.57 24.85
CA ARG A 379 -3.61 -1.59 25.94
C ARG A 379 -4.57 -1.86 27.08
N ALA A 380 -5.23 -3.02 27.05
CA ALA A 380 -6.22 -3.43 28.03
C ALA A 380 -5.52 -3.79 29.35
N ASP A 381 -6.25 -3.63 30.46
CA ASP A 381 -5.70 -3.98 31.77
C ASP A 381 -5.45 -5.49 31.90
N PRO A 382 -4.39 -5.89 32.64
CA PRO A 382 -4.15 -7.29 33.01
C PRO A 382 -5.36 -7.93 33.70
N VAL A 383 -5.42 -9.25 33.65
CA VAL A 383 -6.44 -10.05 34.34
C VAL A 383 -5.80 -10.72 35.53
N THR A 384 -6.48 -10.71 36.69
CA THR A 384 -6.00 -11.36 37.90
C THR A 384 -6.66 -12.73 38.10
N ALA A 385 -6.02 -13.60 38.89
CA ALA A 385 -6.63 -14.88 39.27
C ALA A 385 -7.94 -14.69 40.07
N ALA A 386 -8.06 -13.59 40.81
CA ALA A 386 -9.28 -13.24 41.53
C ALA A 386 -10.43 -12.89 40.57
N ASP A 387 -10.13 -12.19 39.46
CA ASP A 387 -11.12 -11.95 38.41
C ASP A 387 -11.64 -13.25 37.81
N VAL A 388 -10.75 -14.19 37.53
CA VAL A 388 -11.12 -15.50 36.98
C VAL A 388 -12.02 -16.27 37.95
N LYS A 389 -11.65 -16.32 39.23
CA LYS A 389 -12.45 -16.98 40.29
C LYS A 389 -13.83 -16.35 40.41
N ARG A 390 -13.90 -15.02 40.47
CA ARG A 390 -15.15 -14.26 40.54
C ARG A 390 -16.08 -14.54 39.36
N VAL A 391 -15.55 -14.55 38.13
CA VAL A 391 -16.36 -14.83 36.93
C VAL A 391 -16.83 -16.28 36.93
N ALA A 392 -15.97 -17.24 37.30
CA ALA A 392 -16.33 -18.65 37.42
C ALA A 392 -17.46 -18.89 38.45
N GLU A 393 -17.43 -18.18 39.57
CA GLU A 393 -18.46 -18.27 40.61
C GLU A 393 -19.77 -17.61 40.18
N THR A 394 -19.69 -16.44 39.53
CA THR A 394 -20.84 -15.68 39.03
C THR A 394 -21.58 -16.45 37.93
N HIS A 395 -20.86 -17.12 37.03
CA HIS A 395 -21.43 -17.71 35.81
C HIS A 395 -21.23 -19.22 35.76
N ARG A 396 -21.96 -19.98 36.58
CA ARG A 396 -21.95 -21.45 36.53
C ARG A 396 -22.74 -21.97 35.33
N ARG A 397 -22.05 -22.24 34.22
CA ARG A 397 -22.68 -22.63 32.94
C ARG A 397 -22.14 -23.95 32.41
N ALA A 398 -23.05 -24.78 31.88
CA ALA A 398 -22.71 -26.00 31.12
C ALA A 398 -22.67 -25.77 29.61
N LYS A 399 -23.35 -24.72 29.12
CA LYS A 399 -23.41 -24.39 27.68
C LYS A 399 -22.43 -23.25 27.36
N PRO A 400 -21.75 -23.31 26.20
CA PRO A 400 -20.95 -22.20 25.70
C PRO A 400 -21.75 -20.90 25.58
N TRP A 401 -21.04 -19.78 25.62
CA TRP A 401 -21.64 -18.48 25.40
C TRP A 401 -22.06 -18.26 23.95
N THR A 402 -23.08 -17.44 23.74
CA THR A 402 -23.37 -16.81 22.44
C THR A 402 -22.87 -15.37 22.42
N GLU A 403 -22.69 -14.78 21.23
CA GLU A 403 -22.31 -13.36 21.09
C GLU A 403 -23.27 -12.43 21.86
N ALA A 404 -24.57 -12.63 21.71
CA ALA A 404 -25.58 -11.78 22.33
C ALA A 404 -25.53 -11.79 23.86
N GLU A 405 -25.12 -12.91 24.46
CA GLU A 405 -24.92 -13.01 25.91
C GLU A 405 -23.61 -12.34 26.35
N LEU A 406 -22.52 -12.54 25.61
CA LEU A 406 -21.22 -11.91 25.90
C LEU A 406 -21.30 -10.39 25.85
N LEU A 407 -22.07 -9.83 24.92
CA LEU A 407 -22.24 -8.38 24.79
C LEU A 407 -22.98 -7.75 25.98
N LYS A 408 -23.69 -8.54 26.80
CA LYS A 408 -24.32 -8.09 28.05
C LYS A 408 -23.36 -8.02 29.24
N LEU A 409 -22.21 -8.70 29.16
CA LEU A 409 -21.18 -8.68 30.19
C LEU A 409 -20.43 -7.34 30.18
N LYS A 410 -20.06 -6.87 31.38
CA LYS A 410 -19.60 -5.49 31.64
C LYS A 410 -18.14 -5.39 32.01
#